data_AF-A0A9X1IRS1-F1
#
_entry.id   AF-A0A9X1IRS1-F1
#
_cell.length_a   1.000
_cell.length_b   1.000
_cell.length_c   1.000
_cell.angle_alpha   90.00
_cell.angle_beta   90.00
_cell.angle_gamma   90.00
#
_symmetry.space_group_name_H-M   'P 1'
#
loop_
_entity.id
_entity.type
_entity.pdbx_description
1 polymer ?
#
loop_
_entity_poly.entity_id
_entity_poly.type
_entity_poly.pdbx_seq_one_letter_code
_entity_poly.pdbx_strand_id
1 'polypeptide(L)'
;MSEPDADLSEKPVPPPADDGSVRASIARLLASGRELAEAELAWARLKAALIADGLRKWAMFATLALIFLVLGVVILTGSAIIALAPYVGWLVASLIVAGVCIAAAVVSALFARKAFLALFDEEGL
;
A
#
# COMPACT_ATOMS: atom_id res chain seq x y z
N MET A 1 3.10 -39.07 33.03
CA MET A 1 3.71 -37.83 32.52
C MET A 1 4.40 -38.25 31.23
N SER A 2 3.72 -38.11 30.10
CA SER A 2 4.19 -38.56 28.79
C SER A 2 4.69 -37.34 28.03
N GLU A 3 5.99 -37.27 27.78
CA GLU A 3 6.57 -36.27 26.87
C GLU A 3 6.35 -36.73 25.42
N PRO A 4 5.98 -35.82 24.50
CA PRO A 4 5.79 -36.16 23.09
C PRO A 4 7.14 -36.37 22.40
N ASP A 5 7.22 -37.43 21.61
CA ASP A 5 8.37 -37.81 20.80
C ASP A 5 8.83 -36.63 19.91
N ALA A 6 9.97 -36.04 20.28
CA ALA A 6 10.72 -35.13 19.44
C ALA A 6 11.39 -35.95 18.34
N ASP A 7 10.65 -36.21 17.27
CA ASP A 7 11.08 -36.95 16.08
C ASP A 7 12.00 -36.08 15.19
N LEU A 8 13.08 -35.55 15.78
CA LEU A 8 14.13 -34.79 15.08
C LEU A 8 15.27 -35.72 14.66
N SER A 9 14.94 -36.82 13.98
CA SER A 9 15.93 -37.61 13.26
C SER A 9 16.01 -37.12 11.82
N GLU A 10 16.53 -35.89 11.65
CA GLU A 10 16.97 -35.42 10.33
C GLU A 10 18.25 -36.19 9.99
N LYS A 11 18.05 -37.33 9.34
CA LYS A 11 19.12 -38.18 8.82
C LYS A 11 19.95 -37.34 7.85
N PRO A 12 21.26 -37.13 8.10
CA PRO A 12 22.11 -36.41 7.16
C PRO A 12 22.04 -37.13 5.81
N VAL A 13 21.53 -36.45 4.79
CA VAL A 13 21.57 -36.94 3.42
C VAL A 13 23.05 -37.15 3.08
N PRO A 14 23.50 -38.38 2.76
CA PRO A 14 24.89 -38.62 2.39
C PRO A 14 25.25 -37.71 1.21
N PRO A 15 26.43 -37.07 1.19
CA PRO A 15 26.88 -36.33 0.03
C PRO A 15 26.83 -37.29 -1.18
N PRO A 16 26.11 -36.94 -2.26
CA PRO A 16 26.00 -37.81 -3.42
C PRO A 16 27.39 -38.02 -4.02
N ALA A 17 27.70 -39.28 -4.34
CA ALA A 17 29.00 -39.76 -4.80
C ALA A 17 29.70 -38.73 -5.69
N ASP A 18 30.94 -38.40 -5.31
CA ASP A 18 31.80 -37.50 -6.06
C ASP A 18 32.34 -38.25 -7.26
N ASP A 19 31.50 -38.42 -8.28
CA ASP A 19 31.94 -38.76 -9.62
C ASP A 19 32.75 -37.53 -10.05
N GLY A 20 34.08 -37.54 -9.87
CA GLY A 20 35.03 -36.43 -10.02
C GLY A 20 35.12 -35.78 -11.41
N SER A 21 33.99 -35.62 -12.06
CA SER A 21 33.73 -35.06 -13.35
C SER A 21 33.20 -33.64 -13.15
N VAL A 22 33.96 -32.68 -13.62
CA VAL A 22 33.63 -31.24 -13.64
C VAL A 22 32.22 -30.98 -14.18
N ARG A 23 31.76 -31.83 -15.10
CA ARG A 23 30.40 -31.76 -15.68
C ARG A 23 29.30 -32.05 -14.64
N ALA A 24 29.52 -32.98 -13.72
CA ALA A 24 28.59 -33.30 -12.64
C ALA A 24 28.53 -32.15 -11.62
N SER A 25 29.67 -31.52 -11.30
CA SER A 25 29.72 -30.35 -10.42
C SER A 25 28.99 -29.14 -11.02
N ILE A 26 29.17 -28.86 -12.31
CA ILE A 26 28.45 -27.78 -13.01
C ILE A 26 26.94 -28.03 -13.02
N ALA A 27 26.52 -29.26 -13.27
CA ALA A 27 25.10 -29.62 -13.24
C ALA A 27 24.47 -29.41 -11.84
N ARG A 28 25.22 -29.71 -10.77
CA ARG A 28 24.80 -29.46 -9.38
C ARG A 28 24.66 -27.97 -9.07
N LEU A 29 25.63 -27.13 -9.47
CA LEU A 29 25.56 -25.68 -9.26
C LEU A 29 24.38 -25.04 -10.00
N LEU A 30 24.10 -25.50 -11.22
CA LEU A 30 22.92 -25.06 -11.99
C LEU A 30 21.61 -25.46 -11.30
N ALA A 31 21.52 -26.67 -10.76
CA ALA A 31 20.35 -27.13 -10.03
C ALA A 31 20.13 -26.29 -8.75
N SER A 32 21.17 -26.08 -7.95
CA SER A 32 21.08 -25.26 -6.73
C SER A 32 20.80 -23.78 -7.02
N GLY A 33 21.36 -23.22 -8.09
CA GLY A 33 21.07 -21.85 -8.52
C GLY A 33 19.62 -21.68 -8.97
N ARG A 34 19.05 -22.69 -9.61
CA ARG A 34 17.63 -22.71 -9.96
C ARG A 34 16.74 -22.80 -8.72
N GLU A 35 17.06 -23.67 -7.78
CA GLU A 35 16.31 -23.77 -6.51
C GLU A 35 16.33 -22.45 -5.73
N LEU A 36 17.48 -21.75 -5.69
CA LEU A 36 17.58 -20.44 -5.06
C LEU A 36 16.70 -19.39 -5.78
N ALA A 37 16.73 -19.36 -7.11
CA ALA A 37 15.89 -18.44 -7.89
C ALA A 37 14.39 -18.72 -7.66
N GLU A 38 13.99 -19.98 -7.57
CA GLU A 38 12.61 -20.37 -7.26
C GLU A 38 12.22 -19.93 -5.82
N ALA A 39 13.14 -20.01 -4.86
CA ALA A 39 12.92 -19.56 -3.49
C ALA A 39 12.78 -18.03 -3.37
N GLU A 40 13.61 -17.25 -4.06
CA GLU A 40 13.48 -15.79 -4.08
C GLU A 40 12.16 -15.35 -4.73
N LEU A 41 11.75 -16.03 -5.80
CA LEU A 41 10.49 -15.75 -6.48
C LEU A 41 9.29 -16.08 -5.59
N ALA A 42 9.38 -17.16 -4.81
CA ALA A 42 8.38 -17.48 -3.79
C ALA A 42 8.33 -16.39 -2.69
N TRP A 43 9.48 -15.94 -2.19
CA TRP A 43 9.56 -14.88 -1.19
C TRP A 43 8.97 -13.55 -1.70
N ALA A 44 9.29 -13.16 -2.94
CA ALA A 44 8.74 -11.98 -3.58
C ALA A 44 7.22 -12.06 -3.73
N ARG A 45 6.69 -13.24 -4.10
CA ARG A 45 5.24 -13.48 -4.18
C ARG A 45 4.55 -13.36 -2.82
N LEU A 46 5.13 -13.92 -1.75
CA LEU A 46 4.56 -13.78 -0.39
C LEU A 46 4.54 -12.31 0.05
N LYS A 47 5.64 -11.58 -0.17
CA LYS A 47 5.71 -10.15 0.18
C LYS A 47 4.69 -9.34 -0.62
N ALA A 48 4.53 -9.61 -1.92
CA ALA A 48 3.53 -8.98 -2.76
C ALA A 48 2.10 -9.28 -2.27
N ALA A 49 1.80 -10.53 -1.89
CA ALA A 49 0.49 -10.91 -1.35
C ALA A 49 0.18 -10.20 -0.03
N LEU A 50 1.16 -10.10 0.89
CA LEU A 50 0.98 -9.37 2.15
C LEU A 50 0.72 -7.88 1.93
N ILE A 51 1.47 -7.23 1.02
CA ILE A 51 1.25 -5.83 0.66
C ILE A 51 -0.13 -5.67 0.01
N ALA A 52 -0.54 -6.58 -0.87
CA ALA A 52 -1.84 -6.53 -1.53
C ALA A 52 -3.01 -6.65 -0.54
N ASP A 53 -2.92 -7.54 0.46
CA ASP A 53 -3.95 -7.69 1.48
C ASP A 53 -4.05 -6.45 2.40
N GLY A 54 -2.90 -5.88 2.77
CA GLY A 54 -2.85 -4.61 3.49
C GLY A 54 -3.48 -3.47 2.69
N LEU A 55 -3.11 -3.36 1.41
CA LEU A 55 -3.62 -2.36 0.49
C LEU A 55 -5.13 -2.51 0.27
N ARG A 56 -5.67 -3.74 0.21
CA ARG A 56 -7.10 -3.99 0.04
C ARG A 56 -7.91 -3.49 1.24
N LYS A 57 -7.47 -3.81 2.47
CA LYS A 57 -8.14 -3.32 3.69
C LYS A 57 -8.06 -1.80 3.78
N TRP A 58 -6.88 -1.24 3.53
CA TRP A 58 -6.69 0.21 3.51
C TRP A 58 -7.55 0.88 2.45
N ALA A 59 -7.62 0.33 1.23
CA ALA A 59 -8.45 0.84 0.14
C ALA A 59 -9.94 0.83 0.48
N MET A 60 -10.44 -0.18 1.18
CA MET A 60 -11.84 -0.20 1.66
C MET A 60 -12.12 0.95 2.63
N PHE A 61 -11.27 1.14 3.64
CA PHE A 61 -11.41 2.24 4.59
C PHE A 61 -11.21 3.61 3.94
N ALA A 62 -10.23 3.74 3.05
CA ALA A 62 -9.97 4.96 2.29
C ALA A 62 -11.16 5.33 1.41
N THR A 63 -11.76 4.35 0.72
CA THR A 63 -12.97 4.56 -0.09
C THR A 63 -14.14 4.99 0.77
N LEU A 64 -14.36 4.33 1.91
CA LEU A 64 -15.44 4.70 2.82
C LEU A 64 -15.25 6.11 3.40
N ALA A 65 -14.03 6.43 3.84
CA ALA A 65 -13.68 7.76 4.32
C ALA A 65 -13.90 8.83 3.23
N LEU A 66 -13.54 8.54 1.98
CA LEU A 66 -13.77 9.43 0.85
C LEU A 66 -15.28 9.68 0.62
N ILE A 67 -16.11 8.65 0.69
CA ILE A 67 -17.57 8.79 0.57
C ILE A 67 -18.12 9.71 1.67
N PHE A 68 -17.72 9.46 2.93
CA PHE A 68 -18.14 10.30 4.06
C PHE A 68 -17.65 11.74 3.94
N LEU A 69 -16.43 11.93 3.44
CA LEU A 69 -15.86 13.25 3.19
C LEU A 69 -16.71 14.03 2.17
N VAL A 70 -17.01 13.42 1.01
CA VAL A 70 -17.82 14.04 -0.04
C VAL A 70 -19.22 14.37 0.50
N LEU A 71 -19.85 13.42 1.20
CA LEU A 71 -21.18 13.63 1.76
C LEU A 71 -21.20 14.74 2.81
N GLY A 72 -20.18 14.80 3.67
CA GLY A 72 -20.00 15.86 4.66
C GLY A 72 -19.84 17.23 4.01
N VAL A 73 -19.03 17.34 2.95
CA VAL A 73 -18.84 18.60 2.21
C VAL A 73 -20.15 19.08 1.59
N VAL A 74 -20.96 18.18 1.01
CA VAL A 74 -22.26 18.52 0.44
C VAL A 74 -23.22 19.04 1.51
N ILE A 75 -23.34 18.33 2.65
CA ILE A 75 -24.21 18.73 3.77
C ILE A 75 -23.74 20.06 4.36
N LEU A 76 -22.42 20.25 4.54
CA LEU A 76 -21.83 21.48 5.04
C LEU A 76 -22.11 22.67 4.11
N THR A 77 -21.99 22.46 2.80
CA THR A 77 -22.27 23.49 1.80
C THR A 77 -23.75 23.88 1.83
N GLY A 78 -24.65 22.90 1.86
CA GLY A 78 -26.09 23.14 1.95
C GLY A 78 -26.50 23.88 3.22
N SER A 79 -25.98 23.46 4.38
CA SER A 79 -26.28 24.10 5.66
C SER A 79 -25.70 25.51 5.77
N ALA A 80 -24.50 25.75 5.22
CA ALA A 80 -23.90 27.09 5.16
C ALA A 80 -24.75 28.06 4.30
N ILE A 81 -25.26 27.60 3.16
CA ILE A 81 -26.12 28.42 2.30
C ILE A 81 -27.43 28.75 3.04
N ILE A 82 -28.09 27.76 3.66
CA ILE A 82 -29.34 27.98 4.41
C ILE A 82 -29.12 28.95 5.58
N ALA A 83 -28.00 28.82 6.30
CA ALA A 83 -27.66 29.70 7.42
C ALA A 83 -27.36 31.14 6.98
N LEU A 84 -26.77 31.33 5.80
CA LEU A 84 -26.35 32.64 5.30
C LEU A 84 -27.43 33.35 4.46
N ALA A 85 -28.35 32.59 3.87
CA ALA A 85 -29.47 33.09 3.07
C ALA A 85 -30.26 34.24 3.70
N PRO A 86 -30.64 34.23 5.00
CA PRO A 86 -31.42 35.33 5.59
C PRO A 86 -30.65 36.66 5.71
N TYR A 87 -29.32 36.65 5.64
CA TYR A 87 -28.51 37.87 5.81
C TYR A 87 -28.16 38.56 4.49
N VAL A 88 -27.87 37.78 3.44
CA VAL A 88 -27.33 38.31 2.18
C VAL A 88 -28.16 37.92 0.95
N GLY A 89 -29.19 37.09 1.14
CA GLY A 89 -29.97 36.51 0.06
C GLY A 89 -29.32 35.26 -0.55
N TRP A 90 -30.15 34.42 -1.18
CA TRP A 90 -29.77 33.10 -1.69
C TRP A 90 -28.63 33.10 -2.72
N LEU A 91 -28.63 34.07 -3.63
CA LEU A 91 -27.62 34.16 -4.70
C LEU A 91 -26.24 34.52 -4.14
N VAL A 92 -26.17 35.56 -3.30
CA VAL A 92 -24.92 36.02 -2.71
C VAL A 92 -24.36 34.98 -1.73
N ALA A 93 -25.24 34.32 -0.96
CA ALA A 93 -24.83 33.24 -0.06
C ALA A 93 -24.16 32.08 -0.82
N SER A 94 -24.76 31.64 -1.93
CA SER A 94 -24.21 30.58 -2.77
C SER A 94 -22.85 30.97 -3.36
N LEU A 95 -22.70 32.23 -3.78
CA LEU A 95 -21.44 32.74 -4.34
C LEU A 95 -20.31 32.78 -3.30
N ILE A 96 -20.62 33.24 -2.08
CA ILE A 96 -19.66 33.29 -0.98
C ILE A 96 -19.19 31.89 -0.61
N VAL A 97 -20.12 30.95 -0.42
CA VAL A 97 -19.79 29.56 -0.06
C VAL A 97 -18.97 28.89 -1.15
N ALA A 98 -19.35 29.07 -2.43
CA ALA A 98 -18.57 28.58 -3.56
C ALA A 98 -17.15 29.16 -3.57
N GLY A 99 -17.00 30.47 -3.33
CA GLY A 99 -15.70 31.13 -3.24
C GLY A 99 -14.81 30.56 -2.13
N VAL A 100 -15.38 30.30 -0.95
CA VAL A 100 -14.67 29.67 0.18
C VAL A 100 -14.24 28.23 -0.18
N CYS A 101 -15.12 27.44 -0.78
CA CYS A 101 -14.78 26.08 -1.22
C CYS A 101 -13.65 26.07 -2.26
N ILE A 102 -13.68 26.99 -3.23
CA ILE A 102 -12.62 27.13 -4.24
C ILE A 102 -11.29 27.52 -3.57
N ALA A 103 -11.31 28.50 -2.68
CA ALA A 103 -10.11 28.92 -1.95
C ALA A 103 -9.51 27.77 -1.13
N ALA A 104 -10.35 27.02 -0.40
CA ALA A 104 -9.92 25.84 0.35
C ALA A 104 -9.34 24.75 -0.58
N ALA A 105 -9.95 24.52 -1.75
CA ALA A 105 -9.44 23.58 -2.74
C ALA A 105 -8.06 23.99 -3.28
N VAL A 106 -7.87 25.28 -3.60
CA VAL A 106 -6.56 25.81 -4.04
C VAL A 106 -5.50 25.63 -2.96
N VAL A 107 -5.80 26.00 -1.71
CA VAL A 107 -4.86 25.82 -0.59
C VAL A 107 -4.49 24.35 -0.44
N SER A 108 -5.47 23.46 -0.47
CA SER A 108 -5.26 22.01 -0.36
C SER A 108 -4.41 21.47 -1.51
N ALA A 109 -4.63 21.94 -2.75
CA ALA A 109 -3.82 21.58 -3.91
C ALA A 109 -2.37 22.05 -3.78
N LEU A 110 -2.13 23.23 -3.20
CA LEU A 110 -0.78 23.73 -2.94
C LEU A 110 -0.05 22.87 -1.90
N PHE A 111 -0.74 22.47 -0.82
CA PHE A 111 -0.17 21.56 0.17
C PHE A 111 0.11 20.17 -0.42
N ALA A 112 -0.81 19.62 -1.22
CA ALA A 112 -0.61 18.34 -1.90
C ALA A 112 0.60 18.41 -2.86
N ARG A 113 0.73 19.50 -3.61
CA ARG A 113 1.90 19.72 -4.49
C ARG A 113 3.20 19.79 -3.70
N LYS A 114 3.22 20.49 -2.56
CA LYS A 114 4.40 20.56 -1.68
C LYS A 114 4.77 19.19 -1.12
N ALA A 115 3.79 18.42 -0.64
CA ALA A 115 4.01 17.08 -0.11
C ALA A 115 4.54 16.12 -1.19
N PHE A 116 4.00 16.19 -2.40
CA PHE A 116 4.48 15.41 -3.53
C PHE A 116 5.93 15.78 -3.87
N LEU A 117 6.24 17.07 -4.02
CA LEU A 117 7.61 17.52 -4.31
C LEU A 117 8.61 17.10 -3.23
N ALA A 118 8.24 17.17 -1.94
CA ALA A 118 9.09 16.73 -0.84
C ALA A 118 9.44 15.23 -0.91
N LEU A 119 8.49 14.38 -1.34
CA LEU A 119 8.74 12.95 -1.52
C LEU A 119 9.77 12.67 -2.63
N PHE A 120 9.75 13.43 -3.72
CA PHE A 120 10.75 13.31 -4.79
C PHE A 120 12.11 13.92 -4.43
N ASP A 121 12.14 14.87 -3.49
CA ASP A 121 13.40 15.42 -2.97
C ASP A 121 14.06 14.46 -1.96
N GLU A 122 13.26 13.71 -1.17
CA GLU A 122 13.74 12.71 -0.20
C GLU A 122 14.15 11.37 -0.84
N GLU A 123 13.49 10.90 -1.90
CA GLU A 123 13.85 9.67 -2.64
C GLU A 123 14.98 9.89 -3.68
N GLY A 124 15.83 10.90 -3.49
CA GLY A 124 16.99 11.19 -4.33
C GLY A 124 17.82 9.94 -4.67
N LEU A 125 17.65 9.48 -5.91
CA LEU A 125 18.72 8.92 -6.75
C LEU A 125 19.92 9.87 -6.80
#